data_AF-A0AAW0Y1J5-F1
#
_entry.id   AF-A0AAW0Y1J5-F1
#
_cell.length_a   1.000
_cell.length_b   1.000
_cell.length_c   1.000
_cell.angle_alpha   90.00
_cell.angle_beta   90.00
_cell.angle_gamma   90.00
#
_symmetry.space_group_name_H-M   'P 1'
#
loop_
_entity.id
_entity.type
_entity.pdbx_description
1 polymer ?
#
loop_
_entity_poly.entity_id
_entity_poly.type
_entity_poly.pdbx_seq_one_letter_code
_entity_poly.pdbx_strand_id
1 'polypeptide(L)'
;MVPHIRHMLCSMRIGTTFASAMAPRVMSSLFYSRLGAVTSSHQGLRQPPSVALSLIHVRDFQSRRFSRNVEFFTESDVPIPKNTMEIASKLSKHERPLTLLFCWLMARERHIKKYAQLYTNLGFDVLKIRISPFDLLRPTKGSQVAADQVLQFLHANPSHSPVLVHGLSVGGYVSMELMVKIHNDMKKHGHLLNRFVGQIWDSGVDIDGIPDGVPRAITNNQSLQRNIKKYLLWYMKVQYNTATIHYQRASAKMHENFLGVPALFFFSENDPVSTPEMNAKVYKKWEARNFPVYVKCWKDSTHVSHYLKHRKEYEGEVVAFLEHIGIVEPTRQRASSV
;
A
#
# COMPACT_ATOMS: atom_id res chain seq x y z
N MET A 1 24.77 -15.75 -17.11
CA MET A 1 24.71 -14.77 -16.00
C MET A 1 23.42 -14.82 -15.15
N VAL A 2 22.64 -15.90 -15.20
CA VAL A 2 21.56 -16.20 -14.23
C VAL A 2 22.03 -16.75 -12.85
N PRO A 3 23.25 -17.31 -12.66
CA PRO A 3 23.63 -17.93 -11.37
C PRO A 3 23.77 -16.97 -10.18
N HIS A 4 24.21 -15.72 -10.40
CA HIS A 4 24.51 -14.79 -9.30
C HIS A 4 23.26 -14.29 -8.54
N ILE A 5 22.09 -14.27 -9.19
CA ILE A 5 20.82 -13.89 -8.54
C ILE A 5 20.35 -14.98 -7.57
N ARG A 6 20.64 -16.26 -7.87
CA ARG A 6 20.33 -17.39 -6.98
C ARG A 6 21.11 -17.28 -5.67
N HIS A 7 22.40 -16.95 -5.73
CA HIS A 7 23.23 -16.85 -4.52
C HIS A 7 22.82 -15.71 -3.60
N MET A 8 22.49 -14.54 -4.17
CA MET A 8 22.13 -13.36 -3.36
C MET A 8 20.77 -13.51 -2.65
N LEU A 9 19.80 -14.16 -3.30
CA LEU A 9 18.48 -14.44 -2.71
C LEU A 9 18.48 -15.65 -1.77
N CYS A 10 19.39 -16.62 -1.95
CA CYS A 10 19.53 -17.77 -1.06
C CYS A 10 20.15 -17.37 0.30
N SER A 11 21.09 -16.42 0.31
CA SER A 11 21.70 -15.90 1.55
C SER A 11 20.74 -15.09 2.44
N MET A 12 19.55 -14.71 1.96
CA MET A 12 18.51 -14.08 2.81
C MET A 12 17.70 -15.09 3.63
N ARG A 13 17.94 -16.41 3.49
CA ARG A 13 17.23 -17.48 4.22
C ARG A 13 17.99 -18.04 5.43
N ILE A 14 19.19 -17.56 5.75
CA ILE A 14 19.98 -18.06 6.89
C ILE A 14 20.36 -16.88 7.78
N GLY A 15 19.72 -16.80 8.95
CA GLY A 15 19.96 -15.74 9.93
C GLY A 15 18.83 -15.54 10.93
N THR A 16 18.37 -16.62 11.56
CA THR A 16 17.62 -16.57 12.82
C THR A 16 18.57 -16.90 13.97
N THR A 17 18.86 -15.92 14.83
CA THR A 17 18.97 -16.01 16.30
C THR A 17 19.70 -14.79 16.82
N PHE A 18 19.08 -14.02 17.71
CA PHE A 18 19.61 -13.70 19.04
C PHE A 18 18.58 -12.82 19.75
N ALA A 19 18.00 -13.39 20.79
CA ALA A 19 17.22 -12.70 21.80
C ALA A 19 18.12 -12.41 23.00
N SER A 20 17.72 -11.37 23.74
CA SER A 20 18.02 -11.10 25.15
C SER A 20 19.24 -10.24 25.51
N ALA A 21 19.00 -9.46 26.57
CA ALA A 21 19.89 -8.65 27.38
C ALA A 21 20.40 -7.33 26.78
N MET A 22 19.74 -6.22 27.14
CA MET A 22 20.35 -5.20 28.02
C MET A 22 19.35 -4.09 28.31
N ALA A 23 18.96 -3.96 29.59
CA ALA A 23 18.41 -2.73 30.13
C ALA A 23 19.58 -1.86 30.64
N PRO A 24 19.51 -0.53 30.45
CA PRO A 24 20.01 0.36 31.48
C PRO A 24 18.98 1.44 31.86
N ARG A 25 18.73 1.44 33.17
CA ARG A 25 18.55 2.56 34.11
C ARG A 25 18.16 3.93 33.54
N VAL A 26 16.98 4.35 34.02
CA VAL A 26 16.51 5.72 34.17
C VAL A 26 17.58 6.61 34.83
N MET A 27 17.95 7.71 34.17
CA MET A 27 18.35 8.94 34.86
C MET A 27 17.64 10.12 34.22
N SER A 28 16.88 10.80 35.07
CA SER A 28 16.25 12.08 34.86
C SER A 28 17.29 13.18 34.62
N SER A 29 17.02 14.08 33.67
CA SER A 29 17.40 15.48 33.84
C SER A 29 16.45 16.37 33.03
N LEU A 30 15.80 17.27 33.76
CA LEU A 30 15.06 18.42 33.29
C LEU A 30 16.06 19.45 32.80
N PHE A 31 15.92 19.98 31.58
CA PHE A 31 16.32 21.36 31.29
C PHE A 31 15.45 21.96 30.19
N TYR A 32 14.80 23.07 30.57
CA TYR A 32 14.07 24.00 29.73
C TYR A 32 15.05 24.81 28.87
N SER A 33 14.77 25.00 27.59
CA SER A 33 15.16 26.22 26.85
C SER A 33 14.22 26.45 25.68
N ARG A 34 13.52 27.59 25.71
CA ARG A 34 12.74 28.15 24.60
C ARG A 34 13.67 28.68 23.51
N LEU A 35 13.26 28.59 22.24
CA LEU A 35 13.19 29.71 21.28
C LEU A 35 12.81 29.21 19.86
N GLY A 36 11.98 30.01 19.18
CA GLY A 36 11.98 30.14 17.72
C GLY A 36 10.89 29.38 16.95
N ALA A 37 9.73 30.01 16.78
CA ALA A 37 8.66 29.55 15.90
C ALA A 37 8.97 29.81 14.41
N VAL A 38 8.65 28.85 13.54
CA VAL A 38 8.23 29.08 12.15
C VAL A 38 7.01 28.20 11.90
N THR A 39 5.86 28.83 11.71
CA THR A 39 4.55 28.19 11.51
C THR A 39 4.41 27.69 10.07
N SER A 40 4.37 26.36 9.89
CA SER A 40 3.82 25.72 8.69
C SER A 40 2.45 25.17 9.04
N SER A 41 1.40 25.72 8.43
CA SER A 41 0.02 25.26 8.57
C SER A 41 -0.20 23.97 7.77
N HIS A 42 0.23 22.83 8.30
CA HIS A 42 -0.23 21.52 7.83
C HIS A 42 -1.49 21.13 8.61
N GLN A 43 -2.62 21.02 7.91
CA GLN A 43 -3.86 20.49 8.47
C GLN A 43 -3.70 18.99 8.73
N GLY A 44 -3.13 18.62 9.88
CA GLY A 44 -3.29 17.28 10.42
C GLY A 44 -4.76 17.06 10.77
N LEU A 45 -5.29 15.88 10.44
CA LEU A 45 -6.60 15.43 10.92
C LEU A 45 -6.60 15.55 12.45
N ARG A 46 -7.51 16.36 13.00
CA ARG A 46 -7.62 16.55 14.46
C ARG A 46 -7.81 15.17 15.11
N GLN A 47 -7.02 14.90 16.16
CA GLN A 47 -7.10 13.65 16.91
C GLN A 47 -8.55 13.40 17.39
N PRO A 48 -9.18 12.26 17.03
CA PRO A 48 -10.46 11.90 17.62
C PRO A 48 -10.25 11.47 19.08
N PRO A 49 -11.26 11.64 19.96
CA PRO A 49 -11.17 11.18 21.34
C PRO A 49 -10.95 9.66 21.39
N SER A 50 -10.24 9.20 22.42
CA SER A 50 -9.95 7.79 22.70
C SER A 50 -11.22 6.94 22.70
N VAL A 51 -11.48 6.23 21.60
CA VAL A 51 -12.55 5.24 21.52
C VAL A 51 -12.06 3.93 22.14
N ALA A 52 -12.77 3.45 23.16
CA ALA A 52 -12.62 2.09 23.65
C ALA A 52 -13.04 1.14 22.51
N LEU A 53 -12.06 0.52 21.85
CA LEU A 53 -12.30 -0.58 20.91
C LEU A 53 -12.91 -1.75 21.69
N SER A 54 -14.24 -1.84 21.66
CA SER A 54 -14.97 -3.05 22.02
C SER A 54 -14.39 -4.24 21.27
N LEU A 55 -14.15 -5.34 21.98
CA LEU A 55 -13.59 -6.59 21.47
C LEU A 55 -14.31 -7.05 20.20
N ILE A 56 -13.73 -6.73 19.04
CA ILE A 56 -14.20 -7.20 17.74
C ILE A 56 -13.99 -8.72 17.75
N HIS A 57 -15.08 -9.48 17.76
CA HIS A 57 -15.03 -10.91 17.49
C HIS A 57 -14.31 -11.09 16.15
N VAL A 58 -13.15 -11.76 16.17
CA VAL A 58 -12.39 -12.08 14.97
C VAL A 58 -13.22 -13.11 14.20
N ARG A 59 -14.09 -12.64 13.28
CA ARG A 59 -14.77 -13.53 12.36
C ARG A 59 -13.74 -14.08 11.38
N ASP A 60 -13.73 -15.40 11.20
CA ASP A 60 -12.92 -16.04 10.18
C ASP A 60 -13.40 -15.57 8.80
N PHE A 61 -12.50 -14.99 8.00
CA PHE A 61 -12.79 -14.67 6.60
C PHE A 61 -12.40 -15.84 5.69
N GLN A 62 -13.18 -16.03 4.63
CA GLN A 62 -12.84 -16.97 3.57
C GLN A 62 -11.84 -16.33 2.61
N SER A 63 -11.00 -17.14 1.97
CA SER A 63 -10.06 -16.67 0.96
C SER A 63 -10.00 -17.59 -0.25
N ARG A 64 -9.82 -17.00 -1.43
CA ARG A 64 -9.64 -17.72 -2.68
C ARG A 64 -8.48 -17.16 -3.49
N ARG A 65 -7.46 -17.99 -3.69
CA ARG A 65 -6.34 -17.66 -4.56
C ARG A 65 -6.68 -17.99 -6.01
N PHE A 66 -6.64 -16.99 -6.89
CA PHE A 66 -6.81 -17.19 -8.34
C PHE A 66 -5.49 -17.50 -9.02
N SER A 67 -4.42 -16.86 -8.55
CA SER A 67 -3.09 -17.00 -9.14
C SER A 67 -2.01 -16.79 -8.10
N ARG A 68 -0.74 -16.90 -8.51
CA ARG A 68 0.36 -16.54 -7.62
C ARG A 68 0.33 -15.06 -7.18
N ASN A 69 -0.30 -14.18 -7.97
CA ASN A 69 -0.33 -12.73 -7.83
C ASN A 69 -1.62 -12.21 -7.19
N VAL A 70 -2.75 -12.88 -7.37
CA VAL A 70 -4.08 -12.38 -6.97
C VAL A 70 -4.84 -13.40 -6.09
N GLU A 71 -5.37 -12.90 -4.99
CA GLU A 71 -6.17 -13.66 -4.02
C GLU A 71 -7.25 -12.77 -3.40
N PHE A 72 -8.45 -13.30 -3.28
CA PHE A 72 -9.63 -12.59 -2.79
C PHE A 72 -9.98 -13.03 -1.37
N PHE A 73 -10.45 -12.09 -0.57
CA PHE A 73 -10.89 -12.27 0.82
C PHE A 73 -12.29 -11.69 1.00
N THR A 74 -13.14 -12.41 1.72
CA THR A 74 -14.49 -11.95 2.07
C THR A 74 -14.92 -12.54 3.42
N GLU A 75 -15.73 -11.78 4.14
CA GLU A 75 -16.43 -12.25 5.34
C GLU A 75 -17.79 -12.89 5.03
N SER A 76 -18.18 -12.98 3.75
CA SER A 76 -19.40 -13.69 3.37
C SER A 76 -19.28 -15.18 3.70
N ASP A 77 -20.33 -15.74 4.30
CA ASP A 77 -20.47 -17.18 4.53
C ASP A 77 -20.77 -17.95 3.23
N VAL A 78 -21.14 -17.25 2.16
CA VAL A 78 -21.42 -17.87 0.86
C VAL A 78 -20.14 -18.49 0.29
N PRO A 79 -20.16 -19.78 -0.09
CA PRO A 79 -18.99 -20.42 -0.68
C PRO A 79 -18.51 -19.70 -1.94
N ILE A 80 -17.22 -19.37 -1.97
CA ILE A 80 -16.62 -18.70 -3.14
C ILE A 80 -16.64 -19.68 -4.33
N PRO A 81 -17.23 -19.31 -5.48
CA PRO A 81 -17.30 -20.19 -6.63
C PRO A 81 -15.91 -20.68 -7.08
N LYS A 82 -15.83 -21.97 -7.39
CA LYS A 82 -14.61 -22.60 -7.87
C LYS A 82 -14.44 -22.31 -9.36
N ASN A 83 -13.19 -22.08 -9.79
CA ASN A 83 -12.76 -21.98 -11.19
C ASN A 83 -13.26 -20.75 -11.98
N THR A 84 -13.71 -19.68 -11.31
CA THR A 84 -14.01 -18.40 -11.96
C THR A 84 -13.54 -17.23 -11.09
N MET A 85 -13.30 -16.08 -11.73
CA MET A 85 -13.13 -14.80 -11.03
C MET A 85 -14.46 -14.07 -10.83
N GLU A 86 -15.58 -14.57 -11.36
CA GLU A 86 -16.93 -14.03 -11.14
C GLU A 86 -17.49 -14.48 -9.79
N ILE A 87 -17.56 -13.55 -8.84
CA ILE A 87 -17.88 -13.84 -7.44
C ILE A 87 -19.05 -12.98 -6.96
N ALA A 88 -19.10 -11.72 -7.39
CA ALA A 88 -19.98 -10.70 -6.82
C ALA A 88 -21.47 -11.05 -6.92
N SER A 89 -21.91 -11.57 -8.07
CA SER A 89 -23.30 -11.99 -8.30
C SER A 89 -23.77 -13.12 -7.38
N LYS A 90 -22.83 -13.86 -6.78
CA LYS A 90 -23.13 -14.99 -5.88
C LYS A 90 -23.02 -14.63 -4.40
N LEU A 91 -22.19 -13.66 -4.02
CA LEU A 91 -21.98 -13.33 -2.61
C LEU A 91 -23.10 -12.50 -1.98
N SER A 92 -23.78 -11.65 -2.76
CA SER A 92 -24.75 -10.68 -2.23
C SER A 92 -25.60 -10.08 -3.35
N LYS A 93 -26.87 -9.76 -3.05
CA LYS A 93 -27.74 -8.96 -3.92
C LYS A 93 -27.41 -7.46 -3.88
N HIS A 94 -26.67 -7.01 -2.88
CA HIS A 94 -26.24 -5.63 -2.68
C HIS A 94 -24.78 -5.42 -3.11
N GLU A 95 -24.48 -4.20 -3.54
CA GLU A 95 -23.11 -3.78 -3.82
C GLU A 95 -22.27 -3.85 -2.55
N ARG A 96 -21.05 -4.41 -2.67
CA ARG A 96 -20.10 -4.49 -1.57
C ARG A 96 -18.84 -3.71 -1.94
N PRO A 97 -18.36 -2.82 -1.07
CA PRO A 97 -17.16 -2.07 -1.36
C PRO A 97 -15.96 -3.03 -1.45
N LEU A 98 -15.00 -2.70 -2.31
CA LEU A 98 -13.83 -3.52 -2.59
C LEU A 98 -12.55 -2.73 -2.31
N THR A 99 -11.65 -3.30 -1.52
CA THR A 99 -10.28 -2.80 -1.40
C THR A 99 -9.34 -3.57 -2.31
N LEU A 100 -8.66 -2.88 -3.23
CA LEU A 100 -7.51 -3.39 -3.96
C LEU A 100 -6.25 -3.18 -3.11
N LEU A 101 -5.82 -4.23 -2.44
CA LEU A 101 -4.67 -4.22 -1.52
C LEU A 101 -3.38 -4.63 -2.26
N PHE A 102 -2.62 -3.65 -2.74
CA PHE A 102 -1.35 -3.87 -3.43
C PHE A 102 -0.21 -3.98 -2.42
N CYS A 103 0.27 -5.21 -2.21
CA CYS A 103 1.24 -5.54 -1.18
C CYS A 103 2.66 -5.06 -1.51
N TRP A 104 3.46 -4.85 -0.45
CA TRP A 104 4.90 -4.66 -0.59
C TRP A 104 5.62 -5.95 -0.99
N LEU A 105 6.87 -5.80 -1.43
CA LEU A 105 7.69 -6.90 -1.92
C LEU A 105 8.02 -7.89 -0.79
N MET A 106 7.89 -9.19 -1.05
CA MET A 106 8.18 -10.26 -0.08
C MET A 106 7.35 -10.19 1.21
N ALA A 107 6.16 -9.59 1.16
CA ALA A 107 5.25 -9.52 2.29
C ALA A 107 4.94 -10.90 2.88
N ARG A 108 5.04 -11.02 4.21
CA ARG A 108 4.65 -12.23 4.93
C ARG A 108 3.12 -12.30 5.04
N GLU A 109 2.54 -13.47 4.77
CA GLU A 109 1.08 -13.67 4.81
C GLU A 109 0.43 -13.21 6.11
N ARG A 110 1.08 -13.50 7.25
CA ARG A 110 0.58 -13.11 8.57
C ARG A 110 0.38 -11.60 8.74
N HIS A 111 1.15 -10.77 8.03
CA HIS A 111 0.99 -9.32 8.10
C HIS A 111 -0.11 -8.88 7.14
N ILE A 112 -0.16 -9.42 5.93
CA ILE A 112 -1.21 -9.10 4.96
C ILE A 112 -2.59 -9.49 5.45
N LYS A 113 -2.73 -10.62 6.15
CA LYS A 113 -4.01 -11.01 6.77
C LYS A 113 -4.55 -9.96 7.73
N LYS A 114 -3.69 -9.20 8.43
CA LYS A 114 -4.13 -8.10 9.30
C LYS A 114 -4.73 -6.95 8.48
N TYR A 115 -4.09 -6.59 7.37
CA TYR A 115 -4.63 -5.57 6.45
C TYR A 115 -5.93 -6.04 5.78
N ALA A 116 -6.04 -7.32 5.41
CA ALA A 116 -7.30 -7.86 4.91
C ALA A 116 -8.40 -7.75 5.99
N GLN A 117 -8.11 -8.17 7.22
CA GLN A 117 -9.04 -8.07 8.34
C GLN A 117 -9.48 -6.64 8.64
N LEU A 118 -8.59 -5.65 8.53
CA LEU A 118 -8.93 -4.23 8.71
C LEU A 118 -10.12 -3.84 7.84
N TYR A 119 -10.10 -4.24 6.57
CA TYR A 119 -11.16 -3.92 5.62
C TYR A 119 -12.38 -4.83 5.76
N THR A 120 -12.19 -6.12 5.97
CA THR A 120 -13.33 -7.03 6.11
C THR A 120 -14.16 -6.71 7.35
N ASN A 121 -13.54 -6.30 8.46
CA ASN A 121 -14.23 -5.80 9.66
C ASN A 121 -15.09 -4.56 9.40
N LEU A 122 -14.79 -3.80 8.33
CA LEU A 122 -15.54 -2.64 7.89
C LEU A 122 -16.59 -2.98 6.83
N GLY A 123 -16.77 -4.28 6.52
CA GLY A 123 -17.73 -4.78 5.53
C GLY A 123 -17.21 -4.80 4.09
N PHE A 124 -15.92 -4.52 3.87
CA PHE A 124 -15.31 -4.54 2.54
C PHE A 124 -14.86 -5.95 2.18
N ASP A 125 -14.96 -6.29 0.90
CA ASP A 125 -14.19 -7.41 0.38
C ASP A 125 -12.79 -6.92 -0.04
N VAL A 126 -11.81 -7.82 -0.10
CA VAL A 126 -10.42 -7.44 -0.40
C VAL A 126 -9.86 -8.28 -1.52
N LEU A 127 -9.40 -7.62 -2.59
CA LEU A 127 -8.53 -8.24 -3.57
C LEU A 127 -7.08 -7.94 -3.17
N LYS A 128 -6.34 -8.97 -2.75
CA LYS A 128 -4.90 -8.89 -2.48
C LYS A 128 -4.13 -9.07 -3.77
N ILE A 129 -3.28 -8.10 -4.09
CA ILE A 129 -2.35 -8.14 -5.20
C ILE A 129 -0.93 -8.21 -4.66
N ARG A 130 -0.12 -9.11 -5.20
CA ARG A 130 1.32 -9.17 -4.92
C ARG A 130 2.13 -9.49 -6.15
N ILE A 131 3.38 -9.06 -6.11
CA ILE A 131 4.39 -9.39 -7.11
C ILE A 131 5.64 -9.96 -6.44
N SER A 132 6.37 -10.78 -7.16
CA SER A 132 7.71 -11.24 -6.77
C SER A 132 8.79 -10.26 -7.26
N PRO A 133 10.02 -10.33 -6.72
CA PRO A 133 11.14 -9.55 -7.26
C PRO A 133 11.38 -9.77 -8.77
N PHE A 134 11.12 -10.99 -9.25
CA PHE A 134 11.25 -11.31 -10.68
C PHE A 134 10.15 -10.72 -11.55
N ASP A 135 8.98 -10.44 -10.97
CA ASP A 135 7.89 -9.79 -11.67
C ASP A 135 8.16 -8.29 -11.77
N LEU A 136 8.77 -7.70 -10.73
CA LEU A 136 9.27 -6.33 -10.76
C LEU A 136 10.32 -6.19 -11.86
N LEU A 137 11.37 -7.03 -11.85
CA LEU A 137 12.47 -6.98 -12.83
C LEU A 137 12.07 -7.31 -14.28
N ARG A 138 10.85 -7.76 -14.53
CA ARG A 138 10.34 -8.10 -15.87
C ARG A 138 8.89 -7.63 -16.02
N PRO A 139 8.64 -6.30 -16.09
CA PRO A 139 7.29 -5.75 -16.00
C PRO A 139 6.27 -6.41 -16.92
N THR A 140 6.61 -6.55 -18.21
CA THR A 140 5.72 -7.12 -19.24
C THR A 140 5.32 -8.57 -19.01
N LYS A 141 6.15 -9.35 -18.30
CA LYS A 141 5.89 -10.77 -17.96
C LYS A 141 5.53 -10.96 -16.48
N GLY A 142 5.41 -9.87 -15.74
CA GLY A 142 5.39 -9.85 -14.29
C GLY A 142 4.30 -8.93 -13.76
N SER A 143 4.68 -7.71 -13.37
CA SER A 143 3.74 -6.73 -12.79
C SER A 143 2.55 -6.41 -13.72
N GLN A 144 2.76 -6.36 -15.04
CA GLN A 144 1.67 -6.11 -15.99
C GLN A 144 0.71 -7.30 -16.07
N VAL A 145 1.20 -8.54 -15.95
CA VAL A 145 0.33 -9.71 -15.88
C VAL A 145 -0.54 -9.67 -14.62
N ALA A 146 0.02 -9.22 -13.49
CA ALA A 146 -0.77 -9.01 -12.27
C ALA A 146 -1.83 -7.92 -12.47
N ALA A 147 -1.49 -6.80 -13.12
CA ALA A 147 -2.43 -5.74 -13.44
C ALA A 147 -3.55 -6.20 -14.39
N ASP A 148 -3.25 -7.04 -15.39
CA ASP A 148 -4.25 -7.65 -16.28
C ASP A 148 -5.24 -8.53 -15.50
N GLN A 149 -4.77 -9.30 -14.52
CA GLN A 149 -5.63 -10.11 -13.66
C GLN A 149 -6.54 -9.25 -12.78
N VAL A 150 -6.07 -8.08 -12.34
CA VAL A 150 -6.92 -7.12 -11.61
C VAL A 150 -8.01 -6.56 -12.53
N LEU A 151 -7.68 -6.18 -13.77
CA LEU A 151 -8.69 -5.74 -14.74
C LEU A 151 -9.73 -6.82 -15.00
N GLN A 152 -9.29 -8.06 -15.24
CA GLN A 152 -10.19 -9.21 -15.44
C GLN A 152 -11.14 -9.38 -14.25
N PHE A 153 -10.61 -9.31 -13.03
CA PHE A 153 -11.44 -9.36 -11.82
C PHE A 153 -12.46 -8.23 -11.77
N LEU A 154 -12.05 -6.98 -12.03
CA LEU A 154 -12.96 -5.83 -11.96
C LEU A 154 -14.08 -5.92 -13.01
N HIS A 155 -13.79 -6.37 -14.24
CA HIS A 155 -14.80 -6.59 -15.28
C HIS A 155 -15.77 -7.72 -14.92
N ALA A 156 -15.25 -8.81 -14.36
CA ALA A 156 -16.06 -9.96 -13.93
C ALA A 156 -16.97 -9.66 -12.72
N ASN A 157 -16.68 -8.58 -11.99
CA ASN A 157 -17.36 -8.24 -10.74
C ASN A 157 -17.80 -6.76 -10.74
N PRO A 158 -18.78 -6.38 -11.58
CA PRO A 158 -19.22 -4.99 -11.69
C PRO A 158 -19.88 -4.47 -10.40
N SER A 159 -20.55 -5.33 -9.61
CA SER A 159 -21.24 -4.93 -8.37
C SER A 159 -20.30 -4.74 -7.16
N HIS A 160 -19.01 -5.03 -7.29
CA HIS A 160 -18.01 -4.67 -6.28
C HIS A 160 -17.70 -3.17 -6.37
N SER A 161 -18.57 -2.35 -5.79
CA SER A 161 -18.51 -0.90 -5.82
C SER A 161 -18.92 -0.35 -4.45
N PRO A 162 -18.34 0.77 -3.99
CA PRO A 162 -17.20 1.50 -4.55
C PRO A 162 -15.86 0.75 -4.37
N VAL A 163 -14.80 1.21 -5.06
CA VAL A 163 -13.45 0.62 -5.06
C VAL A 163 -12.44 1.57 -4.39
N LEU A 164 -11.74 1.05 -3.39
CA LEU A 164 -10.63 1.71 -2.70
C LEU A 164 -9.30 1.10 -3.13
N VAL A 165 -8.29 1.93 -3.40
CA VAL A 165 -6.90 1.46 -3.57
C VAL A 165 -6.18 1.58 -2.24
N HIS A 166 -5.46 0.54 -1.83
CA HIS A 166 -4.46 0.63 -0.77
C HIS A 166 -3.15 0.01 -1.26
N GLY A 167 -2.17 0.86 -1.59
CA GLY A 167 -0.85 0.43 -2.03
C GLY A 167 0.22 0.61 -0.96
N LEU A 168 1.02 -0.44 -0.76
CA LEU A 168 2.14 -0.44 0.18
C LEU A 168 3.46 -0.57 -0.57
N SER A 169 4.39 0.38 -0.40
CA SER A 169 5.70 0.36 -1.04
C SER A 169 5.61 0.14 -2.56
N VAL A 170 6.24 -0.91 -3.09
CA VAL A 170 6.16 -1.30 -4.51
C VAL A 170 4.73 -1.55 -5.01
N GLY A 171 3.77 -1.77 -4.11
CA GLY A 171 2.35 -1.85 -4.45
C GLY A 171 1.82 -0.59 -5.14
N GLY A 172 2.39 0.58 -4.82
CA GLY A 172 2.13 1.83 -5.54
C GLY A 172 2.41 1.73 -7.03
N TYR A 173 3.59 1.20 -7.39
CA TYR A 173 3.96 0.94 -8.78
C TYR A 173 2.98 -0.01 -9.48
N VAL A 174 2.60 -1.13 -8.84
CA VAL A 174 1.71 -2.12 -9.46
C VAL A 174 0.31 -1.54 -9.69
N SER A 175 -0.19 -0.72 -8.76
CA SER A 175 -1.44 0.01 -8.94
C SER A 175 -1.36 0.98 -10.12
N MET A 176 -0.22 1.65 -10.31
CA MET A 176 -0.05 2.53 -11.46
C MET A 176 0.14 1.81 -12.79
N GLU A 177 0.68 0.57 -12.82
CA GLU A 177 0.64 -0.27 -14.02
C GLU A 177 -0.81 -0.60 -14.43
N LEU A 178 -1.72 -0.81 -13.47
CA LEU A 178 -3.15 -0.92 -13.74
C LEU A 178 -3.70 0.38 -14.36
N MET A 179 -3.33 1.55 -13.84
CA MET A 179 -3.74 2.84 -14.42
C MET A 179 -3.21 3.07 -15.83
N VAL A 180 -1.95 2.71 -16.10
CA VAL A 180 -1.37 2.77 -17.45
C VAL A 180 -2.17 1.89 -18.42
N LYS A 181 -2.59 0.68 -18.01
CA LYS A 181 -3.41 -0.20 -18.85
C LYS A 181 -4.79 0.37 -19.13
N ILE A 182 -5.44 0.98 -18.12
CA ILE A 182 -6.72 1.67 -18.32
C ILE A 182 -6.55 2.81 -19.33
N HIS A 183 -5.52 3.64 -19.16
CA HIS A 183 -5.24 4.76 -20.05
C HIS A 183 -4.97 4.33 -21.50
N ASN A 184 -4.26 3.22 -21.70
CA ASN A 184 -3.93 2.72 -23.04
C ASN A 184 -5.14 2.15 -23.79
N ASP A 185 -6.20 1.73 -23.08
CA ASP A 185 -7.44 1.24 -23.68
C ASP A 185 -8.66 1.79 -22.93
N MET A 186 -8.83 3.11 -23.00
CA MET A 186 -9.96 3.82 -22.36
C MET A 186 -11.31 3.34 -22.87
N LYS A 187 -11.40 2.88 -24.13
CA LYS A 187 -12.64 2.35 -24.70
C LYS A 187 -13.09 1.10 -23.94
N LYS A 188 -12.16 0.20 -23.63
CA LYS A 188 -12.47 -1.05 -22.92
C LYS A 188 -12.55 -0.86 -21.40
N HIS A 189 -11.70 -0.03 -20.83
CA HIS A 189 -11.45 0.01 -19.39
C HIS A 189 -11.88 1.29 -18.69
N GLY A 190 -12.13 2.38 -19.42
CA GLY A 190 -12.36 3.71 -18.84
C GLY A 190 -13.55 3.76 -17.89
N HIS A 191 -14.62 2.99 -18.14
CA HIS A 191 -15.79 2.94 -17.27
C HIS A 191 -15.48 2.44 -15.84
N LEU A 192 -14.39 1.68 -15.65
CA LEU A 192 -13.97 1.22 -14.33
C LEU A 192 -13.56 2.36 -13.41
N LEU A 193 -13.05 3.48 -13.97
CA LEU A 193 -12.58 4.64 -13.21
C LEU A 193 -13.69 5.23 -12.32
N ASN A 194 -14.95 5.17 -12.77
CA ASN A 194 -16.12 5.68 -12.04
C ASN A 194 -16.37 4.97 -10.71
N ARG A 195 -15.79 3.77 -10.51
CA ARG A 195 -15.94 3.00 -9.27
C ARG A 195 -14.93 3.41 -8.20
N PHE A 196 -13.82 4.02 -8.58
CA PHE A 196 -12.76 4.38 -7.64
C PHE A 196 -13.17 5.63 -6.86
N VAL A 197 -13.00 5.61 -5.55
CA VAL A 197 -13.44 6.70 -4.66
C VAL A 197 -12.33 7.25 -3.76
N GLY A 198 -11.24 6.50 -3.61
CA GLY A 198 -10.12 6.92 -2.76
C GLY A 198 -8.89 6.03 -2.92
N GLN A 199 -7.75 6.57 -2.49
CA GLN A 199 -6.46 5.89 -2.55
C GLN A 199 -5.70 6.05 -1.22
N ILE A 200 -5.09 4.98 -0.72
CA ILE A 200 -4.24 5.00 0.46
C ILE A 200 -2.84 4.53 0.06
N TRP A 201 -1.82 5.31 0.39
CA TRP A 201 -0.42 5.05 0.05
C TRP A 201 0.41 4.92 1.32
N ASP A 202 0.82 3.70 1.63
CA ASP A 202 1.67 3.37 2.76
C ASP A 202 3.12 3.17 2.32
N SER A 203 4.00 4.07 2.77
CA SER A 203 5.41 4.06 2.45
C SER A 203 5.65 4.00 0.94
N GLY A 204 4.95 4.83 0.14
CA GLY A 204 5.04 4.83 -1.32
C GLY A 204 6.48 5.10 -1.80
N VAL A 205 6.95 4.31 -2.77
CA VAL A 205 8.31 4.46 -3.33
C VAL A 205 8.22 4.82 -4.80
N ASP A 206 8.72 6.00 -5.13
CA ASP A 206 8.85 6.45 -6.52
C ASP A 206 10.18 5.99 -7.13
N ILE A 207 10.23 5.94 -8.47
CA ILE A 207 11.34 5.41 -9.26
C ILE A 207 12.69 6.06 -8.87
N ASP A 208 12.69 7.36 -8.62
CA ASP A 208 13.91 8.12 -8.29
C ASP A 208 14.52 7.69 -6.95
N GLY A 209 13.70 7.19 -6.02
CA GLY A 209 14.18 6.74 -4.71
C GLY A 209 14.69 5.31 -4.71
N ILE A 210 14.42 4.51 -5.75
CA ILE A 210 14.79 3.09 -5.78
C ILE A 210 16.31 2.87 -5.63
N PRO A 211 17.19 3.56 -6.39
CA PRO A 211 18.63 3.31 -6.33
C PRO A 211 19.26 3.62 -4.97
N ASP A 212 18.63 4.48 -4.16
CA ASP A 212 19.12 4.93 -2.85
C ASP A 212 18.41 4.24 -1.68
N GLY A 213 17.09 4.12 -1.75
CA GLY A 213 16.26 3.52 -0.71
C GLY A 213 16.42 2.01 -0.59
N VAL A 214 16.42 1.30 -1.72
CA VAL A 214 16.49 -0.18 -1.72
C VAL A 214 17.78 -0.71 -1.08
N PRO A 215 18.99 -0.20 -1.41
CA PRO A 215 20.20 -0.66 -0.75
C PRO A 215 20.17 -0.47 0.77
N ARG A 216 19.67 0.68 1.26
CA ARG A 216 19.56 0.99 2.69
C ARG A 216 18.56 0.09 3.41
N ALA A 217 17.53 -0.38 2.72
CA ALA A 217 16.55 -1.33 3.26
C ALA A 217 17.12 -2.74 3.44
N ILE A 218 18.09 -3.13 2.61
CA ILE A 218 18.60 -4.51 2.54
C ILE A 218 19.74 -4.72 3.55
N THR A 219 20.62 -3.74 3.73
CA THR A 219 21.83 -3.91 4.53
C THR A 219 22.34 -2.59 5.11
N ASN A 220 23.01 -2.64 6.26
CA ASN A 220 23.73 -1.51 6.83
C ASN A 220 25.19 -1.40 6.31
N ASN A 221 25.67 -2.36 5.50
CA ASN A 221 27.03 -2.34 4.98
C ASN A 221 27.17 -1.35 3.82
N GLN A 222 27.90 -0.25 4.03
CA GLN A 222 28.05 0.83 3.05
C GLN A 222 28.68 0.38 1.72
N SER A 223 29.59 -0.59 1.73
CA SER A 223 30.19 -1.11 0.49
C SER A 223 29.16 -1.87 -0.33
N LEU A 224 28.40 -2.75 0.32
CA LEU A 224 27.33 -3.50 -0.32
C LEU A 224 26.21 -2.57 -0.80
N GLN A 225 25.84 -1.54 -0.02
CA GLN A 225 24.88 -0.53 -0.47
C GLN A 225 25.32 0.16 -1.76
N ARG A 226 26.59 0.61 -1.84
CA ARG A 226 27.17 1.23 -3.05
C ARG A 226 27.13 0.29 -4.25
N ASN A 227 27.43 -0.99 -4.06
CA ASN A 227 27.41 -1.98 -5.13
C ASN A 227 25.99 -2.28 -5.63
N ILE A 228 25.02 -2.42 -4.72
CA ILE A 228 23.60 -2.59 -5.08
C ILE A 228 23.11 -1.35 -5.85
N LYS A 229 23.42 -0.14 -5.38
CA LYS A 229 23.07 1.11 -6.09
C LYS A 229 23.62 1.13 -7.52
N LYS A 230 24.92 0.83 -7.70
CA LYS A 230 25.56 0.75 -9.02
C LYS A 230 24.86 -0.26 -9.93
N TYR A 231 24.53 -1.43 -9.40
CA TYR A 231 23.81 -2.46 -10.14
C TYR A 231 22.40 -1.99 -10.55
N LEU A 232 21.63 -1.38 -9.64
CA LEU A 232 20.30 -0.87 -9.93
C LEU A 232 20.34 0.22 -11.02
N LEU A 233 21.28 1.16 -10.94
CA LEU A 233 21.48 2.19 -11.96
C LEU A 233 21.85 1.58 -13.33
N TRP A 234 22.77 0.62 -13.35
CA TRP A 234 23.13 -0.10 -14.57
C TRP A 234 21.92 -0.85 -15.16
N TYR A 235 21.18 -1.58 -14.33
CA TYR A 235 20.00 -2.34 -14.76
C TYR A 235 18.95 -1.39 -15.35
N MET A 236 18.65 -0.27 -14.68
CA MET A 236 17.67 0.71 -15.17
C MET A 236 18.12 1.36 -16.48
N LYS A 237 19.43 1.60 -16.67
CA LYS A 237 19.95 2.11 -17.94
C LYS A 237 19.89 1.07 -19.06
N VAL A 238 20.37 -0.15 -18.83
CA VAL A 238 20.48 -1.19 -19.87
C VAL A 238 19.12 -1.80 -20.21
N GLN A 239 18.25 -1.99 -19.23
CA GLN A 239 16.90 -2.55 -19.40
C GLN A 239 15.85 -1.47 -19.60
N TYR A 240 16.22 -0.33 -20.22
CA TYR A 240 15.31 0.80 -20.35
C TYR A 240 14.00 0.43 -21.05
N ASN A 241 14.11 -0.11 -22.27
CA ASN A 241 12.95 -0.48 -23.10
C ASN A 241 12.16 -1.67 -22.53
N THR A 242 12.81 -2.53 -21.75
CA THR A 242 12.20 -3.76 -21.21
C THR A 242 11.53 -3.55 -19.85
N ALA A 243 12.03 -2.60 -19.06
CA ALA A 243 11.63 -2.41 -17.67
C ALA A 243 11.47 -0.95 -17.28
N THR A 244 12.51 -0.13 -17.39
CA THR A 244 12.53 1.23 -16.82
C THR A 244 11.46 2.15 -17.39
N ILE A 245 11.18 2.05 -18.69
CA ILE A 245 10.13 2.83 -19.34
C ILE A 245 8.75 2.58 -18.70
N HIS A 246 8.51 1.36 -18.20
CA HIS A 246 7.27 1.01 -17.51
C HIS A 246 7.20 1.65 -16.13
N TYR A 247 8.29 1.62 -15.36
CA TYR A 247 8.39 2.32 -14.08
C TYR A 247 8.16 3.84 -14.24
N GLN A 248 8.72 4.45 -15.29
CA GLN A 248 8.55 5.87 -15.57
C GLN A 248 7.10 6.21 -15.94
N ARG A 249 6.46 5.40 -16.79
CA ARG A 249 5.04 5.57 -17.14
C ARG A 249 4.12 5.43 -15.93
N ALA A 250 4.38 4.43 -15.09
CA ALA A 250 3.66 4.22 -13.84
C ALA A 250 3.86 5.40 -12.87
N SER A 251 5.11 5.87 -12.71
CA SER A 251 5.42 7.07 -11.92
C SER A 251 4.67 8.30 -12.43
N ALA A 252 4.65 8.54 -13.76
CA ALA A 252 3.89 9.65 -14.34
C ALA A 252 2.41 9.61 -13.95
N LYS A 253 1.77 8.42 -14.01
CA LYS A 253 0.37 8.25 -13.59
C LYS A 253 0.14 8.55 -12.10
N MET A 254 1.10 8.20 -11.24
CA MET A 254 1.07 8.60 -9.84
C MET A 254 1.14 10.13 -9.73
N HIS A 255 2.15 10.78 -10.31
CA HIS A 255 2.28 12.24 -10.23
C HIS A 255 1.10 13.00 -10.83
N GLU A 256 0.38 12.40 -11.77
CA GLU A 256 -0.85 12.94 -12.35
C GLU A 256 -2.07 12.91 -11.41
N ASN A 257 -2.06 12.03 -10.41
CA ASN A 257 -3.27 11.49 -9.78
C ASN A 257 -4.27 11.01 -10.84
N PHE A 258 -3.86 10.07 -11.69
CA PHE A 258 -4.68 9.64 -12.84
C PHE A 258 -6.11 9.20 -12.47
N LEU A 259 -6.29 8.61 -11.28
CA LEU A 259 -7.61 8.23 -10.78
C LEU A 259 -8.51 9.45 -10.49
N GLY A 260 -7.94 10.61 -10.19
CA GLY A 260 -8.69 11.84 -9.92
C GLY A 260 -9.46 11.84 -8.60
N VAL A 261 -9.10 10.96 -7.65
CA VAL A 261 -9.80 10.79 -6.37
C VAL A 261 -8.94 11.22 -5.18
N PRO A 262 -9.54 11.50 -4.01
CA PRO A 262 -8.83 11.81 -2.77
C PRO A 262 -7.82 10.74 -2.35
N ALA A 263 -6.83 11.13 -1.55
CA ALA A 263 -5.88 10.18 -1.01
C ALA A 263 -5.36 10.44 0.39
N LEU A 264 -4.98 9.35 1.07
CA LEU A 264 -4.30 9.34 2.36
C LEU A 264 -2.88 8.80 2.17
N PHE A 265 -1.88 9.55 2.65
CA PHE A 265 -0.47 9.15 2.62
C PHE A 265 0.04 8.84 4.03
N PHE A 266 0.69 7.69 4.15
CA PHE A 266 1.34 7.20 5.35
C PHE A 266 2.84 7.07 5.12
N PHE A 267 3.65 7.70 5.97
CA PHE A 267 5.11 7.55 5.97
C PHE A 267 5.70 7.91 7.34
N SER A 268 7.01 7.76 7.50
CA SER A 268 7.71 8.07 8.75
C SER A 268 9.00 8.84 8.50
N GLU A 269 9.39 9.71 9.43
CA GLU A 269 10.63 10.50 9.35
C GLU A 269 11.88 9.63 9.23
N ASN A 270 11.85 8.43 9.84
CA ASN A 270 12.97 7.49 9.84
C ASN A 270 12.83 6.33 8.83
N ASP A 271 11.92 6.40 7.87
CA ASP A 271 11.86 5.42 6.78
C ASP A 271 13.02 5.65 5.79
N PRO A 272 14.00 4.72 5.67
CA PRO A 272 15.16 4.91 4.81
C PRO A 272 14.86 4.75 3.30
N VAL A 273 13.64 4.30 2.96
CA VAL A 273 13.19 3.94 1.61
C VAL A 273 12.15 4.92 1.08
N SER A 274 11.13 5.23 1.88
CA SER A 274 10.03 6.13 1.54
C SER A 274 10.09 7.38 2.41
N THR A 275 10.99 8.29 2.08
CA THR A 275 11.22 9.47 2.92
C THR A 275 10.04 10.46 2.83
N PRO A 276 9.86 11.33 3.84
CA PRO A 276 8.85 12.39 3.79
C PRO A 276 8.98 13.29 2.56
N GLU A 277 10.20 13.61 2.14
CA GLU A 277 10.46 14.47 0.97
C GLU A 277 10.02 13.79 -0.33
N MET A 278 10.25 12.48 -0.45
CA MET A 278 9.81 11.72 -1.62
C MET A 278 8.29 11.71 -1.74
N ASN A 279 7.57 11.43 -0.65
CA ASN A 279 6.10 11.47 -0.65
C ASN A 279 5.58 12.89 -0.92
N ALA A 280 6.21 13.91 -0.32
CA ALA A 280 5.86 15.31 -0.53
C ALA A 280 5.96 15.77 -1.98
N LYS A 281 6.93 15.26 -2.74
CA LYS A 281 7.02 15.55 -4.19
C LYS A 281 5.77 15.11 -4.96
N VAL A 282 5.09 14.06 -4.50
CA VAL A 282 3.86 13.56 -5.13
C VAL A 282 2.66 14.31 -4.59
N TYR A 283 2.40 14.24 -3.28
CA TYR A 283 1.15 14.73 -2.74
C TYR A 283 1.01 16.26 -2.83
N LYS A 284 2.11 17.03 -2.77
CA LYS A 284 2.06 18.49 -2.97
C LYS A 284 1.66 18.87 -4.40
N LYS A 285 1.99 18.04 -5.40
CA LYS A 285 1.50 18.25 -6.77
C LYS A 285 0.00 18.02 -6.86
N TRP A 286 -0.52 17.08 -6.08
CA TRP A 286 -1.95 16.78 -6.03
C TRP A 286 -2.70 17.91 -5.32
N GLU A 287 -2.18 18.38 -4.18
CA GLU A 287 -2.71 19.56 -3.47
C GLU A 287 -2.73 20.81 -4.37
N ALA A 288 -1.64 21.06 -5.12
CA ALA A 288 -1.56 22.19 -6.06
C ALA A 288 -2.57 22.09 -7.22
N ARG A 289 -3.14 20.90 -7.46
CA ARG A 289 -4.23 20.65 -8.42
C ARG A 289 -5.60 20.55 -7.75
N ASN A 290 -5.71 20.93 -6.48
CA ASN A 290 -6.91 20.91 -5.67
C ASN A 290 -7.49 19.50 -5.42
N PHE A 291 -6.67 18.45 -5.51
CA PHE A 291 -7.10 17.13 -5.04
C PHE A 291 -7.05 17.09 -3.51
N PRO A 292 -8.07 16.53 -2.83
CA PRO A 292 -8.01 16.33 -1.39
C PRO A 292 -6.92 15.32 -1.02
N VAL A 293 -6.00 15.76 -0.18
CA VAL A 293 -4.88 14.95 0.31
C VAL A 293 -4.87 15.00 1.83
N TYR A 294 -4.72 13.82 2.43
CA TYR A 294 -4.53 13.64 3.86
C TYR A 294 -3.15 13.01 4.08
N VAL A 295 -2.44 13.48 5.10
CA VAL A 295 -1.07 13.04 5.35
C VAL A 295 -0.90 12.71 6.83
N LYS A 296 -0.36 11.54 7.10
CA LYS A 296 0.07 11.12 8.42
C LYS A 296 1.53 10.68 8.36
N CYS A 297 2.37 11.49 9.02
CA CYS A 297 3.80 11.21 9.19
C CYS A 297 4.07 10.84 10.65
N TRP A 298 4.58 9.63 10.88
CA TRP A 298 5.08 9.24 12.22
C TRP A 298 6.54 9.70 12.40
N LYS A 299 6.94 9.90 13.66
CA LYS A 299 8.36 10.15 13.99
C LYS A 299 9.22 8.90 13.81
N ASP A 300 8.67 7.76 14.21
CA ASP A 300 9.42 6.51 14.21
C ASP A 300 8.54 5.32 13.84
N SER A 301 8.80 4.77 12.65
CA SER A 301 8.32 3.49 12.16
C SER A 301 9.12 3.12 10.92
N THR A 302 9.73 1.94 10.93
CA THR A 302 10.42 1.40 9.76
C THR A 302 9.47 1.19 8.58
N HIS A 303 10.04 1.09 7.38
CA HIS A 303 9.33 0.92 6.12
C HIS A 303 8.19 -0.11 6.20
N VAL A 304 6.97 0.30 5.80
CA VAL A 304 5.75 -0.53 5.76
C VAL A 304 5.36 -1.15 7.12
N SER A 305 5.90 -0.63 8.21
CA SER A 305 5.67 -1.16 9.57
C SER A 305 4.69 -0.30 10.38
N HIS A 306 4.12 0.74 9.78
CA HIS A 306 3.26 1.72 10.44
C HIS A 306 2.05 1.04 11.10
N TYR A 307 1.34 0.18 10.37
CA TYR A 307 0.19 -0.52 10.92
C TYR A 307 0.56 -1.46 12.08
N LEU A 308 1.74 -2.10 12.01
CA LEU A 308 2.19 -3.00 13.06
C LEU A 308 2.58 -2.24 14.33
N LYS A 309 3.25 -1.10 14.18
CA LYS A 309 3.80 -0.32 15.29
C LYS A 309 2.76 0.60 15.92
N HIS A 310 1.95 1.26 15.10
CA HIS A 310 1.01 2.32 15.49
C HIS A 310 -0.43 1.92 15.18
N ARG A 311 -0.80 0.67 15.50
CA ARG A 311 -2.06 0.04 15.06
C ARG A 311 -3.30 0.92 15.25
N LYS A 312 -3.55 1.39 16.47
CA LYS A 312 -4.76 2.16 16.79
C LYS A 312 -4.82 3.47 16.00
N GLU A 313 -3.72 4.20 15.92
CA GLU A 313 -3.65 5.43 15.13
C GLU A 313 -3.86 5.13 13.65
N TYR A 314 -3.17 4.13 13.12
CA TYR A 314 -3.29 3.74 11.72
C TYR A 314 -4.73 3.41 11.34
N GLU A 315 -5.41 2.55 12.12
CA GLU A 315 -6.82 2.21 11.90
C GLU A 315 -7.72 3.44 12.01
N GLY A 316 -7.45 4.33 12.97
CA GLY A 316 -8.19 5.59 13.15
C GLY A 316 -8.08 6.53 11.95
N GLU A 317 -6.88 6.72 11.40
CA GLU A 317 -6.66 7.56 10.21
C GLU A 317 -7.31 6.94 8.96
N VAL A 318 -7.22 5.61 8.81
CA VAL A 318 -7.92 4.91 7.71
C VAL A 318 -9.42 5.10 7.84
N VAL A 319 -10.03 4.79 8.99
CA VAL A 319 -11.48 4.93 9.19
C VAL A 319 -11.93 6.38 8.98
N ALA A 320 -11.21 7.35 9.53
CA ALA A 320 -11.52 8.76 9.33
C ALA A 320 -11.50 9.14 7.84
N PHE A 321 -10.52 8.67 7.08
CA PHE A 321 -10.47 8.89 5.64
C PHE A 321 -11.64 8.24 4.91
N LEU A 322 -12.00 7.00 5.26
CA LEU A 322 -13.15 6.29 4.69
C LEU A 322 -14.49 6.99 4.99
N GLU A 323 -14.64 7.56 6.18
CA GLU A 323 -15.79 8.42 6.55
C GLU A 323 -15.82 9.70 5.70
N HIS A 324 -14.68 10.37 5.50
CA HIS A 324 -14.60 11.60 4.69
C HIS A 324 -14.97 11.39 3.23
N ILE A 325 -14.60 10.26 2.64
CA ILE A 325 -14.96 9.92 1.25
C ILE A 325 -16.33 9.22 1.15
N GLY A 326 -17.06 9.10 2.26
CA GLY A 326 -18.46 8.68 2.29
C GLY A 326 -18.71 7.18 2.08
N ILE A 327 -17.72 6.32 2.33
CA ILE A 327 -17.86 4.87 2.12
C ILE A 327 -17.94 4.04 3.41
N VAL A 328 -17.83 4.70 4.55
CA VAL A 328 -18.13 4.15 5.88
C VAL A 328 -18.97 5.18 6.63
N GLU A 329 -20.02 4.72 7.32
CA GLU A 329 -20.84 5.60 8.15
C GLU A 329 -20.06 6.18 9.34
N PRO A 330 -20.28 7.46 9.70
CA PRO A 330 -19.64 8.07 10.85
C PRO A 330 -19.90 7.29 12.14
N THR A 331 -18.85 7.06 12.91
CA THR A 331 -18.87 6.32 14.19
C THR A 331 -19.95 6.80 15.17
N ARG A 332 -20.40 8.07 15.09
CA ARG A 332 -21.46 8.65 15.94
C ARG A 332 -22.86 8.06 15.67
N GLN A 333 -23.16 7.59 14.47
CA GLN A 333 -24.46 7.00 14.14
C GLN A 333 -24.59 5.55 14.64
N ARG A 334 -23.48 4.79 14.70
CA ARG A 334 -23.49 3.40 15.22
C ARG A 334 -23.87 3.28 16.69
N ALA A 335 -23.62 4.32 17.50
CA ALA A 335 -23.98 4.34 18.92
C ALA A 335 -25.46 4.66 19.18
N SER A 336 -26.21 5.10 18.18
CA SER A 336 -27.64 5.46 18.29
C SER A 336 -28.55 4.43 17.61
N SER A 337 -28.00 3.32 17.11
CA SER A 337 -28.73 2.23 16.44
C SER A 337 -28.68 0.90 17.20
N VAL A 338 -28.31 0.92 18.49
CA VAL A 338 -28.34 -0.26 19.38
C VAL A 338 -29.50 -0.12 20.36
#